data_AF-A0A7Y2A9Z2-F1
#
_entry.id   AF-A0A7Y2A9Z2-F1
#
_cell.length_a   1.000
_cell.length_b   1.000
_cell.length_c   1.000
_cell.angle_alpha   90.00
_cell.angle_beta   90.00
_cell.angle_gamma   90.00
#
_symmetry.space_group_name_H-M   'P 1'
#
loop_
_entity.id
_entity.type
_entity.pdbx_description
1 polymer ?
#
loop_
_entity_poly.entity_id
_entity_poly.type
_entity_poly.pdbx_seq_one_letter_code
_entity_poly.pdbx_strand_id
1 'polypeptide(L)' 'SEALTFTSSKTEVTYAYDKKKELITFSDETAFEIYNRYGQIAKRGYGKSVNLSNLRKSTYYLTYDSSMDEFVKK' A
#
# COMPACT_ATOMS: atom_id res chain seq x y z
N SER A 1 23.28 -18.75 -23.48
CA SER A 1 21.91 -18.46 -23.04
C SER A 1 21.81 -16.99 -22.79
N GLU A 2 21.12 -16.23 -23.65
CA GLU A 2 20.90 -14.79 -23.45
C GLU A 2 19.80 -14.59 -22.41
N ALA A 3 20.12 -13.89 -21.32
CA ALA A 3 19.15 -13.51 -20.31
C ALA A 3 18.41 -12.26 -20.80
N LEU A 4 17.11 -12.38 -21.09
CA LEU A 4 16.25 -11.25 -21.40
C LEU A 4 16.02 -10.43 -20.13
N THR A 5 16.62 -9.26 -20.03
CA THR A 5 16.33 -8.29 -18.98
C THR A 5 15.09 -7.48 -19.35
N PHE A 6 13.94 -7.83 -18.79
CA PHE A 6 12.75 -6.98 -18.84
C PHE A 6 12.94 -5.79 -17.89
N THR A 7 13.36 -4.64 -18.40
CA THR A 7 13.31 -3.38 -17.66
C THR A 7 11.98 -2.70 -17.95
N SER A 8 11.03 -2.78 -17.01
CA SER A 8 9.78 -2.01 -17.09
C SER A 8 10.11 -0.52 -17.03
N SER A 9 9.66 0.26 -18.01
CA SER A 9 9.82 1.72 -18.05
C SER A 9 8.84 2.45 -17.11
N LYS A 10 7.95 1.71 -16.43
CA LYS A 10 6.95 2.27 -15.51
C LYS A 10 7.62 2.62 -14.19
N THR A 11 7.47 3.87 -13.76
CA THR A 11 7.94 4.33 -12.45
C THR A 11 7.30 3.52 -11.34
N GLU A 12 8.09 3.13 -10.34
CA GLU A 12 7.61 2.42 -9.16
C GLU A 12 6.53 3.25 -8.45
N VAL A 13 5.44 2.58 -8.05
CA VAL A 13 4.40 3.25 -7.27
C VAL A 13 4.98 3.58 -5.90
N THR A 14 4.66 4.74 -5.37
CA THR A 14 5.01 5.14 -4.00
C THR A 14 3.74 5.53 -3.25
N TYR A 15 3.79 5.57 -1.92
CA TYR A 15 2.66 6.00 -1.11
C TYR A 15 3.04 7.09 -0.11
N ALA A 16 2.03 7.87 0.29
CA ALA A 16 2.10 8.80 1.40
C ALA A 16 0.94 8.54 2.36
N TYR A 17 1.23 8.52 3.66
CA TYR A 17 0.23 8.37 4.71
C TYR A 17 -0.02 9.70 5.44
N ASP A 18 -1.21 10.29 5.23
CA ASP A 18 -1.69 11.43 6.00
C ASP A 18 -2.36 10.95 7.29
N LYS A 19 -1.62 11.08 8.40
CA LYS A 19 -2.08 10.69 9.75
C LYS A 19 -3.31 11.49 10.22
N LYS A 20 -3.47 12.74 9.78
CA LYS A 20 -4.57 13.61 10.22
C LYS A 20 -5.86 13.27 9.49
N LYS A 21 -5.76 12.98 8.19
CA LYS A 21 -6.90 12.59 7.34
C LYS A 21 -7.18 11.09 7.37
N GLU A 22 -6.30 10.33 8.00
CA GLU A 22 -6.34 8.87 8.03
C GLU A 22 -6.42 8.31 6.60
N LEU A 23 -5.59 8.84 5.70
CA LEU A 23 -5.67 8.59 4.27
C LEU A 23 -4.31 8.17 3.73
N ILE A 24 -4.28 7.07 2.99
CA ILE A 24 -3.14 6.71 2.14
C ILE A 24 -3.42 7.23 0.73
N THR A 25 -2.40 7.80 0.09
CA THR A 25 -2.45 8.20 -1.32
C THR A 25 -1.25 7.64 -2.05
N PHE A 26 -1.50 7.00 -3.20
CA PHE A 26 -0.48 6.42 -4.06
C PHE A 26 -0.10 7.40 -5.18
N SER A 27 1.12 7.28 -5.72
CA SER A 27 1.56 8.08 -6.87
C SER A 27 0.73 7.78 -8.13
N ASP A 28 0.28 6.54 -8.29
CA ASP A 28 -0.57 6.06 -9.37
C ASP A 28 -1.63 5.08 -8.85
N GLU A 29 -2.62 4.74 -9.67
CA GLU A 29 -3.60 3.70 -9.32
C GLU A 29 -2.93 2.34 -9.19
N THR A 30 -3.22 1.64 -8.09
CA THR A 30 -2.64 0.32 -7.82
C THR A 30 -3.61 -0.55 -7.03
N ALA A 31 -3.45 -1.87 -7.16
CA ALA A 31 -4.06 -2.82 -6.24
C ALA A 31 -3.31 -2.74 -4.90
N PHE A 32 -4.06 -2.70 -3.80
CA PHE A 32 -3.49 -2.62 -2.47
C PHE A 32 -4.17 -3.61 -1.53
N GLU A 33 -3.40 -4.08 -0.55
CA GLU A 33 -3.90 -4.86 0.57
C GLU A 33 -3.28 -4.34 1.87
N ILE A 34 -4.09 -4.22 2.90
CA ILE A 34 -3.70 -3.77 4.23
C ILE A 34 -3.94 -4.91 5.19
N TYR A 35 -2.90 -5.35 5.86
CA TYR A 35 -2.90 -6.42 6.83
C TYR A 35 -2.74 -5.89 8.24
N ASN A 36 -3.41 -6.51 9.20
CA ASN A 36 -3.11 -6.28 10.61
C ASN A 36 -1.83 -7.04 11.03
N ARG A 37 -1.39 -6.85 12.27
CA ARG A 37 -0.22 -7.56 12.84
C ARG A 37 -0.30 -9.09 12.88
N TYR A 38 -1.49 -9.64 12.64
CA TYR A 38 -1.74 -11.09 12.62
C TYR A 38 -1.80 -11.64 11.19
N GLY A 39 -1.50 -10.82 10.17
CA GLY A 39 -1.57 -11.23 8.77
C GLY A 39 -2.99 -11.32 8.21
N GLN A 40 -4.00 -10.84 8.94
CA GLN A 40 -5.38 -10.81 8.43
C GLN A 40 -5.61 -9.56 7.60
N ILE A 41 -6.27 -9.70 6.45
CA ILE A 41 -6.64 -8.59 5.58
C ILE A 41 -7.65 -7.70 6.32
N ALA A 42 -7.23 -6.48 6.64
CA ALA A 42 -8.06 -5.43 7.20
C ALA A 42 -8.76 -4.61 6.10
N LYS A 43 -8.11 -4.43 4.95
CA LYS A 43 -8.67 -3.75 3.78
C LYS A 43 -7.98 -4.19 2.50
N ARG A 44 -8.68 -4.20 1.37
CA ARG A 44 -8.08 -4.40 0.03
C ARG A 44 -8.88 -3.65 -1.03
N GLY A 45 -8.28 -3.39 -2.18
CA GLY A 45 -8.97 -2.76 -3.30
C GLY A 45 -8.03 -2.35 -4.42
N TYR A 46 -8.54 -1.55 -5.34
CA TYR A 46 -7.79 -0.93 -6.42
C TYR A 46 -8.12 0.56 -6.44
N GLY A 47 -7.10 1.40 -6.60
CA GLY A 47 -7.27 2.84 -6.80
C GLY A 47 -6.08 3.65 -6.31
N LYS A 48 -6.24 4.98 -6.34
CA LYS A 48 -5.16 5.93 -5.99
C LYS A 48 -5.15 6.33 -4.51
N SER A 49 -6.19 6.00 -3.74
CA SER A 49 -6.24 6.36 -2.33
C SER A 49 -7.06 5.39 -1.49
N VAL A 50 -6.75 5.34 -0.18
CA VAL A 50 -7.37 4.43 0.78
C VAL A 50 -7.69 5.17 2.06
N ASN A 51 -8.98 5.31 2.36
CA ASN A 51 -9.43 5.84 3.64
C ASN A 51 -9.29 4.78 4.75
N LEU A 52 -8.70 5.15 5.89
CA LEU A 52 -8.38 4.29 7.02
C LEU A 52 -9.21 4.62 8.28
N SER A 53 -10.27 5.43 8.17
CA SER A 53 -11.06 5.85 9.34
C SER A 53 -11.77 4.71 10.04
N ASN A 54 -12.11 3.66 9.29
CA ASN A 54 -12.75 2.46 9.81
C ASN A 54 -11.75 1.47 10.45
N LEU A 55 -10.45 1.76 10.40
CA LEU A 55 -9.42 0.92 11.03
C LEU A 55 -9.16 1.37 12.47
N ARG A 56 -8.84 0.42 13.34
CA ARG A 56 -8.47 0.71 14.73
C ARG A 56 -7.04 1.23 14.80
N LYS A 57 -6.65 1.82 15.92
CA LYS A 57 -5.26 2.22 16.18
C LYS A 57 -4.40 0.97 16.36
N SER A 58 -3.43 0.76 15.49
CA SER A 58 -2.55 -0.41 15.44
C SER A 58 -1.42 -0.19 14.43
N THR A 59 -0.44 -1.09 14.46
CA THR A 59 0.47 -1.33 13.33
C THR A 59 -0.27 -2.11 12.24
N TYR A 60 -0.03 -1.70 10.99
CA TYR A 60 -0.55 -2.31 9.78
C TYR A 60 0.57 -2.46 8.75
N TYR A 61 0.38 -3.42 7.84
CA TYR A 61 1.26 -3.66 6.71
C TYR A 61 0.50 -3.39 5.43
N LEU A 62 1.06 -2.58 4.56
CA LEU A 62 0.51 -2.21 3.26
C LEU A 62 1.32 -2.93 2.18
N THR A 63 0.67 -3.72 1.35
CA THR A 63 1.23 -4.19 0.10
C THR A 63 0.55 -3.45 -1.04
N TYR A 64 1.33 -3.02 -2.02
CA TYR A 64 0.82 -2.33 -3.19
C TYR A 64 1.81 -2.45 -4.35
N ASP A 65 1.31 -2.63 -5.57
CA ASP A 65 2.15 -2.91 -6.74
C ASP A 65 3.14 -4.06 -6.48
N SER A 66 4.44 -3.76 -6.34
CA SER A 66 5.51 -4.70 -6.00
C SER A 66 6.21 -4.41 -4.66
N SER A 67 5.66 -3.49 -3.88
CA SER A 67 6.23 -2.98 -2.64
C SER A 67 5.41 -3.41 -1.42
N MET A 68 6.08 -3.51 -0.26
CA MET A 68 5.47 -3.80 1.02
C MET A 68 6.07 -2.91 2.10
N ASP A 69 5.21 -2.22 2.84
CA ASP A 69 5.60 -1.24 3.85
C ASP A 69 4.81 -1.41 5.15
N GLU A 70 5.41 -0.97 6.26
CA GLU A 70 4.75 -0.90 7.57
C GLU A 70 4.32 0.54 7.86
N PHE A 71 3.11 0.72 8.40
CA PHE A 71 2.66 2.00 8.94
C PHE A 71 1.91 1.84 10.27
N VAL A 72 2.04 2.85 11.14
CA VAL A 72 1.36 2.88 12.44
C VAL A 72 0.24 3.90 12.41
N LYS A 73 -0.99 3.43 12.61
CA LYS A 73 -2.18 4.26 12.82
C LYS A 73 -2.31 4.58 14.31
N LYS A 74 -2.13 5.86 14.67
CA LYS A 74 -2.15 6.37 16.06
C LYS A 74 -3.47 7.03 16.44
#